data_AF-E5AVU3-F1
#
_entry.id   AF-E5AVU3-F1
#
_cell.length_a   1.000
_cell.length_b   1.000
_cell.length_c   1.000
_cell.angle_alpha   90.00
_cell.angle_beta   90.00
_cell.angle_gamma   90.00
#
_symmetry.space_group_name_H-M   'P 1'
#
loop_
_entity.id
_entity.type
_entity.pdbx_description
1 polymer ?
#
loop_
_entity_poly.entity_id
_entity_poly.type
_entity_poly.pdbx_seq_one_letter_code
_entity_poly.pdbx_strand_id
1 'polypeptide(L)'
;MACFRCPTKPTPRRWSCLLKANAAVCRARSSMARKNIFSRTASWLRARGAEFAKRVDELDRASAHWLRHTAGSHQADGGLDLRTVGDNLGHVSLTTTSRYLHQQEDTRHRETVAGHKMHWHDAPLIPPNRQSEDRFIS
;
A
#
# COMPACT_ATOMS: atom_id res chain seq x y z
N MET A 1 -11.06 32.94 2.25
CA MET A 1 -9.97 32.04 1.81
C MET A 1 -8.92 32.86 1.06
N ALA A 2 -7.84 33.28 1.73
CA ALA A 2 -6.73 33.99 1.07
C ALA A 2 -5.53 33.04 0.95
N CYS A 3 -5.13 32.74 -0.28
CA CYS A 3 -3.93 31.96 -0.59
C CYS A 3 -2.71 32.88 -0.41
N PHE A 4 -1.90 32.66 0.63
CA PHE A 4 -0.69 33.47 0.85
C PHE A 4 0.27 33.29 -0.33
N ARG A 5 0.38 34.35 -1.14
CA ARG A 5 1.36 34.49 -2.22
C ARG A 5 2.73 34.79 -1.60
N CYS A 6 3.74 34.01 -1.98
CA CYS A 6 5.13 34.20 -1.55
C CYS A 6 5.67 35.51 -2.14
N PRO A 7 6.11 36.49 -1.33
CA PRO A 7 6.62 37.74 -1.84
C PRO A 7 8.07 37.56 -2.30
N THR A 8 8.34 37.85 -3.57
CA THR A 8 9.68 38.09 -4.11
C THR A 8 9.86 39.60 -4.26
N LYS A 9 10.79 40.21 -3.51
CA LYS A 9 11.74 41.24 -3.99
C LYS A 9 12.84 41.51 -2.94
N PRO A 10 14.05 41.90 -3.36
CA PRO A 10 15.22 41.99 -2.48
C PRO A 10 15.50 43.44 -2.06
N THR A 11 16.00 43.63 -0.84
CA THR A 11 17.05 44.62 -0.54
C THR A 11 17.69 44.35 0.82
N PRO A 12 18.97 44.75 0.99
CA PRO A 12 19.84 44.21 1.99
C PRO A 12 19.89 45.13 3.22
N ARG A 13 19.90 44.55 4.41
CA ARG A 13 20.69 45.04 5.55
C ARG A 13 20.63 44.05 6.70
N ARG A 14 21.76 43.36 6.86
CA ARG A 14 22.42 43.01 8.13
C ARG A 14 21.48 42.81 9.32
N TRP A 15 20.88 41.63 9.38
CA TRP A 15 20.51 41.00 10.65
C TRP A 15 21.10 39.59 10.63
N SER A 16 21.88 39.30 11.66
CA SER A 16 22.51 38.02 11.98
C SER A 16 21.62 36.83 11.62
N CYS A 17 21.98 36.13 10.55
CA CYS A 17 21.27 34.96 10.03
C CYS A 17 21.94 33.70 10.58
N LEU A 18 21.64 33.36 11.83
CA LEU A 18 21.87 32.04 12.43
C LEU A 18 20.62 31.75 13.27
N LEU A 19 19.88 30.71 12.86
CA LEU A 19 18.53 30.31 13.29
C LEU A 19 17.36 31.14 12.74
N LYS A 20 16.84 30.71 11.58
CA LYS A 20 15.42 30.36 11.34
C LYS A 20 15.16 30.24 9.82
N ALA A 21 15.86 29.33 9.17
CA ALA A 21 15.47 28.86 7.83
C ALA A 21 14.50 27.67 7.93
N ASN A 22 13.53 27.71 8.85
CA ASN A 22 12.34 26.85 8.74
C ASN A 22 11.37 27.53 7.78
N ALA A 23 11.79 27.64 6.51
CA ALA A 23 10.88 28.01 5.44
C ALA A 23 9.75 26.99 5.45
N ALA A 24 8.55 27.44 5.81
CA ALA A 24 7.36 26.60 5.90
C ALA A 24 7.28 25.69 4.67
N VAL A 25 7.26 24.38 4.91
CA VAL A 25 7.14 23.38 3.86
C VAL A 25 5.75 23.53 3.24
N CYS A 26 5.66 24.23 2.12
CA CYS A 26 4.40 24.42 1.42
C CYS A 26 4.05 23.17 0.61
N ARG A 27 2.75 22.88 0.48
CA ARG A 27 2.22 21.70 -0.24
C ARG A 27 2.80 21.55 -1.64
N ALA A 28 2.96 22.66 -2.36
CA ALA A 28 3.53 22.67 -3.71
C ALA A 28 4.99 22.19 -3.72
N ARG A 29 5.82 22.66 -2.76
CA ARG A 29 7.22 22.26 -2.65
C ARG A 29 7.37 20.79 -2.30
N SER A 30 6.57 20.27 -1.35
CA SER A 30 6.58 18.85 -1.02
C SER A 30 6.11 17.98 -2.18
N SER A 31 5.09 18.43 -2.92
CA SER A 31 4.61 17.73 -4.12
C SER A 31 5.71 17.64 -5.17
N MET A 32 6.41 18.74 -5.43
CA MET A 32 7.50 18.80 -6.40
C MET A 32 8.71 17.97 -5.97
N ALA A 33 9.09 18.01 -4.69
CA ALA A 33 10.18 17.20 -4.16
C ALA A 33 9.92 15.70 -4.35
N ARG A 34 8.72 15.22 -4.01
CA ARG A 34 8.35 13.81 -4.21
C ARG A 34 8.34 13.43 -5.70
N LYS A 35 7.73 14.25 -6.56
CA LYS A 35 7.72 14.03 -8.01
C LYS A 35 9.15 13.96 -8.57
N ASN A 36 10.04 14.84 -8.13
CA ASN A 36 11.45 14.84 -8.54
C ASN A 36 12.20 13.58 -8.12
N ILE A 37 11.92 13.04 -6.94
CA ILE A 37 12.53 11.77 -6.51
C ILE A 37 12.07 10.65 -7.44
N PHE A 38 10.76 10.51 -7.66
CA PHE A 38 10.22 9.44 -8.51
C PHE A 38 10.67 9.55 -9.96
N SER A 39 10.66 10.75 -10.54
CA SER A 39 11.10 10.95 -11.92
C SER A 39 12.58 10.65 -12.10
N ARG A 40 13.44 10.99 -11.14
CA ARG A 40 14.87 10.64 -11.16
C ARG A 40 15.06 9.13 -11.08
N THR A 41 14.34 8.46 -10.19
CA THR A 41 14.38 7.00 -10.08
C THR A 41 13.88 6.31 -11.35
N ALA A 42 12.79 6.81 -11.94
CA ALA A 42 12.24 6.30 -13.20
C ALA A 42 13.25 6.46 -14.34
N SER A 43 13.86 7.64 -14.50
CA SER A 43 14.91 7.88 -15.50
C SER A 43 16.12 6.96 -15.31
N TRP A 44 16.54 6.72 -14.06
CA TRP A 44 17.64 5.81 -13.76
C TRP A 44 17.29 4.33 -14.03
N LEU A 45 16.03 3.93 -13.85
CA LEU A 45 15.55 2.59 -14.22
C LEU A 45 15.43 2.42 -15.74
N ARG A 46 14.94 3.44 -16.47
CA ARG A 46 14.90 3.42 -17.95
C ARG A 46 16.28 3.17 -18.54
N ALA A 47 17.33 3.74 -17.95
CA ALA A 47 18.70 3.58 -18.42
C ALA A 47 19.28 2.16 -18.24
N ARG A 48 18.66 1.31 -17.41
CA ARG A 48 19.14 -0.07 -17.20
C ARG A 48 18.70 -1.06 -18.27
N GLY A 49 17.51 -0.88 -18.83
CA GLY A 49 16.96 -1.84 -19.76
C GLY A 49 15.43 -1.81 -19.84
N ALA A 50 14.91 -2.39 -20.92
CA ALA A 50 13.47 -2.43 -21.21
C ALA A 50 12.69 -3.33 -20.24
N GLU A 51 13.35 -4.26 -19.56
CA GLU A 51 12.74 -5.13 -18.55
C GLU A 51 12.11 -4.37 -17.38
N PHE A 52 12.54 -3.13 -17.13
CA PHE A 52 12.00 -2.27 -16.08
C PHE A 52 10.83 -1.38 -16.51
N ALA A 53 10.36 -1.47 -17.76
CA ALA A 53 9.31 -0.59 -18.29
C ALA A 53 8.08 -0.50 -17.39
N LYS A 54 7.59 -1.65 -16.88
CA LYS A 54 6.44 -1.69 -15.97
C LYS A 54 6.68 -0.91 -14.66
N ARG A 55 7.89 -1.00 -14.10
CA ARG A 55 8.25 -0.28 -12.84
C ARG A 55 8.42 1.21 -13.08
N VAL A 56 8.92 1.59 -14.25
CA VAL A 56 9.02 2.98 -14.68
C VAL A 56 7.63 3.63 -14.76
N ASP A 57 6.67 2.96 -15.39
CA ASP A 57 5.29 3.44 -15.49
C ASP A 57 4.63 3.61 -14.11
N GLU A 58 4.91 2.69 -13.18
CA GLU A 58 4.43 2.77 -11.81
C GLU A 58 5.03 3.98 -11.07
N LEU A 59 6.33 4.22 -11.22
CA LEU A 59 7.02 5.36 -10.62
C LEU A 59 6.55 6.70 -11.19
N ASP A 60 6.26 6.79 -12.49
CA ASP A 60 5.71 8.01 -13.10
C ASP A 60 4.33 8.37 -12.56
N ARG A 61 3.54 7.36 -12.17
CA ARG A 61 2.21 7.51 -11.57
C ARG A 61 2.24 7.69 -10.04
N ALA A 62 3.40 7.53 -9.41
CA ALA A 62 3.52 7.56 -7.96
C ALA A 62 3.14 8.94 -7.38
N SER A 63 2.33 8.92 -6.32
CA SER A 63 1.75 10.12 -5.71
C SER A 63 1.94 10.14 -4.18
N ALA A 64 1.48 11.22 -3.53
CA ALA A 64 1.56 11.32 -2.05
C ALA A 64 0.69 10.27 -1.39
N HIS A 65 -0.46 10.05 -2.03
CA HIS A 65 -1.42 9.09 -1.61
C HIS A 65 -0.87 7.68 -1.74
N TRP A 66 -0.18 7.36 -2.84
CA TRP A 66 0.51 6.07 -3.02
C TRP A 66 1.53 5.82 -1.89
N LEU A 67 2.42 6.79 -1.63
CA LEU A 67 3.37 6.69 -0.51
C LEU A 67 2.70 6.50 0.85
N ARG A 68 1.63 7.24 1.12
CA ARG A 68 0.87 7.12 2.37
C ARG A 68 0.27 5.73 2.51
N HIS A 69 -0.22 5.16 1.41
CA HIS A 69 -0.77 3.81 1.39
C HIS A 69 0.30 2.74 1.61
N THR A 70 1.42 2.81 0.89
CA THR A 70 2.52 1.87 1.07
C THR A 70 3.06 1.92 2.49
N ALA A 71 3.22 3.12 3.08
CA ALA A 71 3.67 3.27 4.46
C ALA A 71 2.67 2.69 5.47
N GLY A 72 1.37 2.98 5.34
CA GLY A 72 0.35 2.45 6.26
C GLY A 72 0.21 0.93 6.18
N SER A 73 0.26 0.37 4.97
CA SER A 73 0.20 -1.09 4.75
C SER A 73 1.44 -1.76 5.34
N HIS A 74 2.64 -1.22 5.08
CA HIS A 74 3.88 -1.76 5.64
C HIS A 74 3.92 -1.74 7.18
N GLN A 75 3.36 -0.69 7.80
CA GLN A 75 3.23 -0.62 9.25
C GLN A 75 2.25 -1.67 9.79
N ALA A 76 1.11 -1.86 9.13
CA ALA A 76 0.14 -2.88 9.49
C ALA A 76 0.68 -4.30 9.32
N ASP A 77 1.37 -4.58 8.20
CA ASP A 77 2.03 -5.86 7.93
C ASP A 77 3.13 -6.16 8.95
N GLY A 78 3.82 -5.12 9.43
CA GLY A 78 4.80 -5.20 10.51
C GLY A 78 4.22 -5.47 11.90
N GLY A 79 2.90 -5.62 12.03
CA GLY A 79 2.23 -5.96 13.29
C GLY A 79 2.04 -4.77 14.26
N LEU A 80 2.20 -3.53 13.79
CA LEU A 80 1.92 -2.35 14.60
C LEU A 80 0.41 -2.22 14.86
N ASP A 81 0.04 -1.86 16.09
CA ASP A 81 -1.35 -1.60 16.47
C ASP A 81 -1.96 -0.47 15.61
N LEU A 82 -3.22 -0.61 15.21
CA LEU A 82 -3.90 0.31 14.31
C LEU A 82 -4.04 1.71 14.88
N ARG A 83 -4.10 1.83 16.20
CA ARG A 83 -4.11 3.13 16.86
C ARG A 83 -2.79 3.84 16.64
N THR A 84 -1.67 3.14 16.77
CA THR A 84 -0.33 3.66 16.48
C THR A 84 -0.15 4.00 14.99
N VAL A 85 -0.67 3.17 14.08
CA VAL A 85 -0.66 3.47 12.64
C VAL A 85 -1.50 4.71 12.33
N GLY A 86 -2.67 4.85 12.95
CA GLY A 86 -3.54 6.02 12.83
C GLY A 86 -2.86 7.29 13.33
N ASP A 87 -2.23 7.22 14.50
CA ASP A 87 -1.49 8.32 15.12
C ASP A 87 -0.30 8.76 14.23
N ASN A 88 0.48 7.81 13.70
CA ASN A 88 1.60 8.08 12.78
C ASN A 88 1.16 8.75 11.48
N LEU A 89 -0.04 8.43 11.01
CA LEU A 89 -0.62 9.05 9.82
C LEU A 89 -1.34 10.37 10.15
N GLY A 90 -1.61 10.66 11.42
CA GLY A 90 -2.36 11.83 11.88
C GLY A 90 -3.86 11.73 11.59
N HIS A 91 -4.44 10.52 11.59
CA HIS A 91 -5.88 10.32 11.47
C HIS A 91 -6.55 10.49 12.84
N VAL A 92 -7.60 11.33 12.90
CA VAL A 92 -8.41 11.53 14.12
C VAL A 92 -9.39 10.37 14.34
N SER A 93 -9.67 9.57 13.30
CA SER A 93 -10.59 8.44 13.35
C SER A 93 -9.98 7.20 12.69
N LEU A 94 -10.19 6.04 13.33
CA LEU A 94 -9.71 4.74 12.86
C LEU A 94 -10.39 4.26 11.56
N THR A 95 -11.51 4.87 11.18
CA THR A 95 -12.27 4.51 9.96
C THR A 95 -11.44 4.66 8.68
N THR A 96 -10.43 5.55 8.66
CA THR A 96 -9.52 5.69 7.50
C THR A 96 -8.30 4.76 7.57
N THR A 97 -8.02 4.17 8.74
CA THR A 97 -6.88 3.27 8.97
C THR A 97 -7.28 1.80 8.84
N SER A 98 -8.55 1.44 9.09
CA SER A 98 -9.08 0.07 8.92
C SER A 98 -8.86 -0.51 7.51
N ARG A 99 -8.75 0.34 6.49
CA ARG A 99 -8.40 -0.07 5.11
C ARG A 99 -7.09 -0.86 5.02
N TYR A 100 -6.13 -0.63 5.92
CA TYR A 100 -4.86 -1.36 5.91
C TYR A 100 -4.97 -2.78 6.48
N LEU A 101 -5.95 -3.07 7.36
CA LEU A 101 -6.19 -4.42 7.84
C LEU A 101 -6.69 -5.34 6.73
N HIS A 102 -7.62 -4.87 5.90
CA HIS A 102 -8.24 -5.72 4.89
C HIS A 102 -7.23 -6.25 3.87
N GLN A 103 -6.18 -5.51 3.54
CA GLN A 103 -5.10 -6.04 2.69
C GLN A 103 -4.33 -7.19 3.34
N GLN A 104 -4.15 -7.13 4.66
CA GLN A 104 -3.49 -8.18 5.44
C GLN A 104 -4.41 -9.41 5.57
N GLU A 105 -5.70 -9.20 5.83
CA GLU A 105 -6.72 -10.25 5.84
C GLU A 105 -6.88 -10.91 4.46
N ASP A 106 -6.91 -10.13 3.38
CA ASP A 106 -6.99 -10.63 2.01
C ASP A 106 -5.80 -11.53 1.67
N THR A 107 -4.60 -11.16 2.13
CA THR A 107 -3.38 -11.94 1.92
C THR A 107 -3.44 -13.27 2.68
N ARG A 108 -3.79 -13.23 3.97
CA ARG A 108 -4.00 -14.43 4.80
C ARG A 108 -5.09 -15.33 4.23
N HIS A 109 -6.20 -14.75 3.75
CA HIS A 109 -7.29 -15.49 3.15
C HIS A 109 -6.83 -16.19 1.86
N ARG A 110 -6.08 -15.51 0.99
CA ARG A 110 -5.51 -16.14 -0.21
C ARG A 110 -4.54 -17.27 0.12
N GLU A 111 -3.67 -17.10 1.10
CA GLU A 111 -2.76 -18.15 1.57
C GLU A 111 -3.55 -19.34 2.14
N THR A 112 -4.58 -19.06 2.93
CA THR A 112 -5.47 -20.08 3.50
C THR A 112 -6.21 -20.83 2.41
N VAL A 113 -6.80 -20.14 1.43
CA VAL A 113 -7.51 -20.76 0.28
C VAL A 113 -6.55 -21.55 -0.61
N ALA A 114 -5.32 -21.07 -0.79
CA ALA A 114 -4.29 -21.78 -1.57
C ALA A 114 -3.82 -23.06 -0.88
N GLY A 115 -3.61 -23.03 0.45
CA GLY A 115 -3.22 -24.20 1.24
C GLY A 115 -4.38 -25.16 1.55
N HIS A 116 -5.59 -24.64 1.70
CA HIS A 116 -6.80 -25.40 2.00
C HIS A 116 -7.54 -25.79 0.71
N LYS A 117 -6.87 -26.54 -0.17
CA LYS A 117 -7.55 -27.32 -1.20
C LYS A 117 -7.97 -28.66 -0.61
N MET A 118 -9.15 -28.70 -0.01
CA MET A 118 -9.83 -29.98 0.22
C MET A 118 -10.12 -30.59 -1.16
N HIS A 119 -9.59 -31.78 -1.43
CA HIS A 119 -9.72 -32.51 -2.70
C HIS A 119 -11.14 -33.07 -2.90
N TRP A 120 -12.17 -32.22 -2.90
CA TRP A 120 -13.57 -32.67 -2.96
C TRP A 120 -13.94 -33.50 -4.22
N HIS A 121 -13.06 -33.62 -5.23
CA HIS A 121 -13.33 -34.32 -6.49
C HIS A 121 -12.66 -35.70 -6.65
N ASP A 122 -11.94 -36.24 -5.65
CA ASP A 122 -11.24 -37.54 -5.77
C ASP A 122 -12.01 -38.74 -5.19
N ALA A 123 -13.29 -38.59 -4.84
CA ALA A 123 -14.11 -39.69 -4.33
C ALA A 123 -14.98 -40.32 -5.44
N PRO A 124 -14.84 -41.61 -5.77
CA PRO A 124 -15.76 -42.26 -6.69
C PRO A 124 -17.11 -42.44 -5.99
N LEU A 125 -18.13 -41.71 -6.46
CA LEU A 125 -19.52 -41.97 -6.11
C LEU A 125 -19.94 -43.27 -6.81
N ILE A 126 -19.93 -44.38 -6.07
CA ILE A 126 -20.77 -45.61 -6.17
C ILE A 126 -19.94 -46.78 -5.59
N PRO A 127 -20.28 -47.35 -4.42
CA PRO A 127 -19.75 -48.64 -4.01
C PRO A 127 -20.38 -49.76 -4.86
N PRO A 128 -19.64 -50.80 -5.28
CA PRO A 128 -20.20 -51.90 -6.03
C PRO A 128 -21.26 -52.64 -5.19
N ASN A 129 -22.43 -52.82 -5.79
CA ASN A 129 -23.57 -53.55 -5.28
C ASN A 129 -23.15 -54.88 -4.62
N ARG A 130 -23.18 -54.93 -3.29
CA ARG A 130 -23.11 -56.18 -2.52
C ARG A 130 -24.50 -56.81 -2.60
N GLN A 131 -24.71 -57.66 -3.60
CA GLN A 131 -25.92 -58.48 -3.68
C GLN A 131 -25.99 -59.32 -2.41
N SER A 132 -26.99 -59.02 -1.57
CA SER A 132 -27.38 -59.84 -0.43
C SER A 132 -28.02 -61.11 -0.97
N GLU A 133 -27.30 -62.22 -0.85
CA GLU A 133 -27.92 -63.52 -0.70
C GLU A 133 -28.88 -63.47 0.52
N ASP A 134 -29.92 -64.29 0.41
CA ASP A 134 -30.69 -64.88 1.49
C ASP A 134 -31.89 -64.09 2.09
N ARG A 135 -33.08 -64.46 1.56
CA ARG A 135 -33.94 -65.52 2.16
C ARG A 135 -35.38 -65.08 2.52
N PHE A 136 -36.32 -65.85 1.97
CA PHE A 136 -37.68 -66.16 2.43
C PHE A 136 -38.75 -65.07 2.32
N ILE A 137 -39.81 -65.30 1.52
CA ILE A 137 -41.08 -65.91 1.96
C ILE A 137 -41.74 -66.65 0.76
N SER A 138 -41.95 -67.95 0.98
CA SER A 138 -42.91 -68.93 0.42
C SER A 138 -43.10 -69.17 -1.07
#